data_AF-A0A914N0Q6-F1
#
_entry.id   AF-A0A914N0Q6-F1
#
_cell.length_a   1.000
_cell.length_b   1.000
_cell.length_c   1.000
_cell.angle_alpha   90.00
_cell.angle_beta   90.00
_cell.angle_gamma   90.00
#
_symmetry.space_group_name_H-M   'P 1'
#
loop_
_entity.id
_entity.type
_entity.pdbx_description
1 polymer ?
#
loop_
_entity_poly.entity_id
_entity_poly.type
_entity_poly.pdbx_seq_one_letter_code
_entity_poly.pdbx_strand_id
1 'polypeptide(L)'
;YNKLKKWDRLGRIKNKDQIQKIGRSKFAQWELTAGRLCLDSKIAASELIHCRSYEMEDLVETLLKMNRQNLSTEQISEPFLITNPKIKLIDLIKWNWNENLYTLKLVEHLNSIPLFVQITQIVGGVLSRTLMGGRAERNEYLLLHACHRNNCIPPDKYNAIKSSKSNVTKKKTQDKKLPSKIGENNQEINDGDIEVVVDTEPIQEEENEITAPKQEEKITKNNKKTQYTGGLVLEPKIGLYETFIVLLDFNSLYPSIIQEFNICFTTVDQAFDDLAEVDLPNAPGSSRPDGILKNEIRKLVNRRKEVKKLMSKEKHESEKYQQYNIRQLGLKLTANSMYGCLGFKQSRFFAKTLAAMITSKGRELLLQTKTLVENENFSVIYGDTDSLMVNTNTTNFLEAKQIGQKLKQVVNKNYSLLELDIDGIYKRLLLLKKKKYAALSVDFNDENLTTAELKGLDIVRRDWSELAKDIGLEIVNLILSSIDRKTLIERITSVLALRREDLEDGRFPLEKFEILKQLTRDPADYKDIKSQPHAVIARRLNESKKV
;
A
#
# COMPACT_ATOMS: atom_id res chain seq x y z
N TYR A 1 -31.58 -25.51 0.06
CA TYR A 1 -32.29 -24.75 1.10
C TYR A 1 -32.37 -23.29 0.68
N ASN A 2 -33.60 -22.77 0.61
CA ASN A 2 -34.08 -21.45 0.20
C ASN A 2 -33.80 -20.97 -1.25
N LYS A 3 -34.69 -21.32 -2.19
CA LYS A 3 -34.84 -20.57 -3.45
C LYS A 3 -35.41 -19.17 -3.13
N LEU A 4 -34.53 -18.22 -2.82
CA LEU A 4 -34.92 -16.83 -2.56
C LEU A 4 -35.54 -16.24 -3.83
N LYS A 5 -36.84 -15.91 -3.75
CA LYS A 5 -37.55 -15.24 -4.85
C LYS A 5 -36.98 -13.83 -5.02
N LYS A 6 -36.81 -13.40 -6.28
CA LYS A 6 -36.40 -12.04 -6.66
C LYS A 6 -35.03 -11.61 -6.07
N TRP A 7 -34.05 -12.50 -6.12
CA TRP A 7 -32.69 -12.22 -5.65
C TRP A 7 -32.01 -11.08 -6.42
N ASP A 8 -32.40 -10.87 -7.67
CA ASP A 8 -31.98 -9.80 -8.57
C ASP A 8 -32.25 -8.38 -8.00
N ARG A 9 -33.14 -8.26 -7.00
CA ARG A 9 -33.39 -7.01 -6.28
C ARG A 9 -32.20 -6.52 -5.43
N LEU A 10 -31.21 -7.38 -5.16
CA LEU A 10 -29.94 -6.97 -4.58
C LEU A 10 -29.23 -5.95 -5.49
N GLY A 11 -29.35 -6.10 -6.81
CA GLY A 11 -28.93 -5.10 -7.80
C GLY A 11 -30.06 -4.16 -8.21
N ARG A 12 -29.88 -3.54 -9.36
CA ARG A 12 -30.90 -2.80 -10.13
C ARG A 12 -31.18 -3.43 -11.49
N ILE A 13 -30.51 -4.54 -11.82
CA ILE A 13 -30.66 -5.26 -13.09
C ILE A 13 -31.40 -6.57 -12.83
N LYS A 14 -32.44 -6.84 -13.63
CA LYS A 14 -33.12 -8.13 -13.58
C LYS A 14 -32.20 -9.21 -14.14
N ASN A 15 -31.83 -10.17 -13.32
CA ASN A 15 -31.00 -11.31 -13.73
C ASN A 15 -31.82 -12.61 -13.63
N LYS A 16 -31.76 -13.43 -14.69
CA LYS A 16 -32.43 -14.74 -14.78
C LYS A 16 -31.51 -15.91 -14.38
N ASP A 17 -30.20 -15.65 -14.26
CA ASP A 17 -29.21 -16.67 -13.94
C ASP A 17 -29.31 -17.15 -12.50
N GLN A 18 -28.67 -18.29 -12.23
CA GLN A 18 -28.63 -18.86 -10.89
C GLN A 18 -27.59 -18.11 -10.04
N ILE A 19 -28.03 -17.56 -8.91
CA ILE A 19 -27.19 -16.85 -7.93
C ILE A 19 -25.93 -17.64 -7.52
N GLN A 20 -25.98 -18.98 -7.53
CA GLN A 20 -24.86 -19.84 -7.15
C GLN A 20 -23.69 -19.80 -8.14
N LYS A 21 -23.96 -19.54 -9.44
CA LYS A 21 -22.92 -19.40 -10.45
C LYS A 21 -22.14 -18.08 -10.26
N ILE A 22 -22.86 -17.02 -9.91
CA ILE A 22 -22.31 -15.66 -9.74
C ILE A 22 -21.62 -15.52 -8.38
N GLY A 23 -22.29 -15.92 -7.29
CA GLY A 23 -21.79 -15.68 -5.92
C GLY A 23 -20.54 -16.46 -5.52
N ARG A 24 -20.24 -17.58 -6.20
CA ARG A 24 -19.02 -18.37 -5.98
C ARG A 24 -17.80 -17.83 -6.73
N SER A 25 -18.01 -16.98 -7.73
CA SER A 25 -16.92 -16.33 -8.45
C SER A 25 -16.59 -14.99 -7.80
N LYS A 26 -15.40 -14.87 -7.21
CA LYS A 26 -14.89 -13.59 -6.67
C LYS A 26 -14.93 -12.47 -7.71
N PHE A 27 -14.78 -12.81 -9.00
CA PHE A 27 -14.85 -11.87 -10.11
C PHE A 27 -16.28 -11.46 -10.48
N ALA A 28 -17.30 -12.31 -10.28
CA ALA A 28 -18.68 -11.99 -10.62
C ALA A 28 -19.48 -11.41 -9.44
N GLN A 29 -18.89 -11.34 -8.25
CA GLN A 29 -19.57 -10.81 -7.05
C GLN A 29 -20.05 -9.36 -7.21
N TRP A 30 -19.36 -8.53 -8.00
CA TRP A 30 -19.81 -7.15 -8.29
C TRP A 30 -21.08 -7.13 -9.15
N GLU A 31 -21.38 -8.19 -9.91
CA GLU A 31 -22.60 -8.30 -10.71
C GLU A 31 -23.84 -8.49 -9.83
N LEU A 32 -23.67 -9.06 -8.62
CA LEU A 32 -24.77 -9.25 -7.65
C LEU A 32 -25.41 -7.93 -7.23
N THR A 33 -24.62 -6.87 -7.17
CA THR A 33 -25.04 -5.52 -6.77
C THR A 33 -25.05 -4.55 -7.94
N ALA A 34 -25.05 -5.03 -9.19
CA ALA A 34 -24.98 -4.18 -10.38
C ALA A 34 -26.03 -3.05 -10.34
N GLY A 35 -25.56 -1.81 -10.54
CA GLY A 35 -26.37 -0.59 -10.42
C GLY A 35 -26.50 -0.05 -8.98
N ARG A 36 -25.90 -0.69 -7.99
CA ARG A 36 -25.72 -0.19 -6.62
C ARG A 36 -24.23 -0.11 -6.30
N LEU A 37 -23.83 0.97 -5.65
CA LEU A 37 -22.46 1.12 -5.18
C LEU A 37 -22.31 0.34 -3.87
N CYS A 38 -21.26 -0.47 -3.79
CA CYS A 38 -20.89 -1.19 -2.58
C CYS A 38 -19.52 -0.67 -2.13
N LEU A 39 -19.42 -0.33 -0.85
CA LEU A 39 -18.19 0.06 -0.20
C LEU A 39 -18.00 -0.85 1.00
N ASP A 40 -16.85 -1.51 1.04
CA ASP A 40 -16.43 -2.32 2.17
C ASP A 40 -15.55 -1.45 3.09
N SER A 41 -15.95 -1.31 4.36
CA SER A 41 -15.22 -0.52 5.36
C SER A 41 -13.81 -1.07 5.60
N LYS A 42 -13.62 -2.40 5.51
CA LYS A 42 -12.31 -3.05 5.67
C LYS A 42 -11.39 -2.72 4.52
N ILE A 43 -11.89 -2.80 3.27
CA ILE A 43 -11.12 -2.43 2.08
C ILE A 43 -10.75 -0.94 2.15
N ALA A 44 -11.71 -0.08 2.49
CA ALA A 44 -11.48 1.34 2.66
C ALA A 44 -10.40 1.63 3.72
N ALA A 45 -10.49 0.99 4.90
CA ALA A 45 -9.50 1.14 5.95
C ALA A 45 -8.10 0.66 5.49
N SER A 46 -8.02 -0.51 4.85
CA SER A 46 -6.75 -1.05 4.35
C SER A 46 -6.05 -0.17 3.33
N GLU A 47 -6.82 0.56 2.51
CA GLU A 47 -6.24 1.45 1.52
C GLU A 47 -5.80 2.80 2.10
N LEU A 48 -6.55 3.32 3.09
CA LEU A 48 -6.43 4.69 3.56
C LEU A 48 -5.54 4.85 4.80
N ILE A 49 -5.45 3.82 5.64
CA ILE A 49 -4.72 3.87 6.90
C ILE A 49 -3.90 2.60 7.14
N HIS A 50 -2.86 2.73 7.97
CA HIS A 50 -2.08 1.60 8.44
C HIS A 50 -2.57 1.17 9.82
N CYS A 51 -3.09 -0.05 9.93
CA CYS A 51 -3.53 -0.64 11.19
C CYS A 51 -2.85 -1.98 11.43
N ARG A 52 -2.74 -2.37 12.71
CA ARG A 52 -2.23 -3.70 13.11
C ARG A 52 -3.07 -4.82 12.49
N SER A 53 -4.38 -4.64 12.55
CA SER A 53 -5.40 -5.52 12.03
C SER A 53 -6.52 -4.66 11.44
N TYR A 54 -7.17 -5.19 10.41
CA TYR A 54 -8.29 -4.56 9.73
C TYR A 54 -9.61 -5.29 10.05
N GLU A 55 -9.62 -6.11 11.11
CA GLU A 55 -10.87 -6.65 11.63
C GLU A 55 -11.68 -5.55 12.32
N MET A 56 -13.00 -5.76 12.36
CA MET A 56 -13.95 -4.75 12.82
C MET A 56 -13.67 -4.27 14.25
N GLU A 57 -13.29 -5.17 15.14
CA GLU A 57 -12.94 -4.89 16.54
C GLU A 57 -11.79 -3.89 16.64
N ASP A 58 -10.64 -4.21 16.05
CA ASP A 58 -9.45 -3.36 16.07
C ASP A 58 -9.71 -2.00 15.45
N LEU A 59 -10.48 -1.95 14.35
CA LEU A 59 -10.83 -0.69 13.69
C LEU A 59 -11.71 0.19 14.56
N VAL A 60 -12.71 -0.38 15.22
CA VAL A 60 -13.62 0.36 16.11
C VAL A 60 -12.89 0.87 17.35
N GLU A 61 -12.03 0.05 17.95
CA GLU A 61 -11.24 0.46 19.11
C GLU A 61 -10.22 1.54 18.73
N THR A 62 -9.46 1.32 17.66
CA THR A 62 -8.36 2.21 17.28
C THR A 62 -8.88 3.57 16.80
N LEU A 63 -9.89 3.58 15.93
CA LEU A 63 -10.35 4.79 15.24
C LEU A 63 -11.50 5.48 15.97
N LEU A 64 -12.48 4.71 16.47
CA LEU A 64 -13.68 5.27 17.11
C LEU A 64 -13.53 5.39 18.63
N LYS A 65 -12.48 4.78 19.22
CA LYS A 65 -12.25 4.73 20.68
C LYS A 65 -13.45 4.13 21.42
N MET A 66 -14.13 3.18 20.78
CA MET A 66 -15.28 2.47 21.33
C MET A 66 -14.90 1.03 21.63
N ASN A 67 -15.39 0.50 22.76
CA ASN A 67 -15.25 -0.92 23.06
C ASN A 67 -16.37 -1.70 22.34
N ARG A 68 -15.97 -2.68 21.53
CA ARG A 68 -16.89 -3.58 20.81
C ARG A 68 -16.72 -4.98 21.37
N GLN A 69 -17.77 -5.53 21.96
CA GLN A 69 -17.78 -6.92 22.42
C GLN A 69 -18.01 -7.87 21.24
N ASN A 70 -17.13 -8.85 21.06
CA ASN A 70 -17.38 -9.98 20.17
C ASN A 70 -18.29 -11.01 20.84
N LEU A 71 -19.25 -11.55 20.08
CA LEU A 71 -20.07 -12.68 20.51
C LEU A 71 -19.57 -13.97 19.85
N SER A 72 -19.38 -15.01 20.66
CA SER A 72 -19.06 -16.35 20.15
C SER A 72 -20.30 -17.01 19.54
N THR A 73 -20.10 -18.04 18.70
CA THR A 73 -21.20 -18.82 18.12
C THR A 73 -22.13 -19.39 19.19
N GLU A 74 -21.55 -19.82 20.33
CA GLU A 74 -22.32 -20.32 21.47
C GLU A 74 -23.21 -19.22 22.06
N GLN A 75 -22.66 -18.00 22.26
CA GLN A 75 -23.41 -16.84 22.76
C GLN A 75 -24.50 -16.37 21.80
N ILE A 76 -24.31 -16.52 20.48
CA ILE A 76 -25.34 -16.23 19.47
C ILE A 76 -26.47 -17.26 19.52
N SER A 77 -26.15 -18.52 19.81
CA SER A 77 -27.14 -19.62 19.88
C SER A 77 -27.91 -19.64 21.20
N GLU A 78 -27.30 -19.17 22.29
CA GLU A 78 -27.86 -19.23 23.65
C GLU A 78 -29.28 -18.62 23.76
N PRO A 79 -29.58 -17.44 23.19
CA PRO A 79 -30.92 -16.85 23.27
C PRO A 79 -31.99 -17.72 22.60
N PHE A 80 -31.65 -18.67 21.73
CA PHE A 80 -32.63 -19.54 21.08
C PHE A 80 -32.88 -20.85 21.83
N LEU A 81 -32.06 -21.15 22.84
CA LEU A 81 -32.10 -22.41 23.60
C LEU A 81 -32.78 -22.26 24.97
N ILE A 82 -32.95 -21.02 25.46
CA ILE A 82 -33.49 -20.75 26.80
C ILE A 82 -35.01 -20.52 26.78
N THR A 83 -35.69 -20.94 27.86
CA THR A 83 -37.16 -20.89 27.99
C THR A 83 -37.73 -19.46 28.05
N ASN A 84 -36.94 -18.46 28.47
CA ASN A 84 -37.36 -17.05 28.50
C ASN A 84 -36.30 -16.15 27.81
N PRO A 85 -36.29 -16.11 26.47
CA PRO A 85 -35.20 -15.53 25.70
C PRO A 85 -35.30 -14.02 25.49
N LYS A 86 -36.39 -13.38 25.91
CA LYS A 86 -36.76 -12.02 25.46
C LYS A 86 -35.63 -11.01 25.64
N ILE A 87 -35.01 -10.96 26.82
CA ILE A 87 -33.94 -9.99 27.12
C ILE A 87 -32.70 -10.30 26.25
N LYS A 88 -32.21 -11.54 26.29
CA LYS A 88 -31.02 -11.94 25.52
C LYS A 88 -31.20 -11.80 24.01
N LEU A 89 -32.40 -12.06 23.49
CA LEU A 89 -32.70 -11.89 22.07
C LEU A 89 -32.74 -10.41 21.68
N ILE A 90 -33.30 -9.55 22.52
CA ILE A 90 -33.25 -8.09 22.32
C ILE A 90 -31.80 -7.60 22.35
N ASP A 91 -30.97 -8.11 23.26
CA ASP A 91 -29.56 -7.74 23.33
C ASP A 91 -28.78 -8.21 22.09
N LEU A 92 -29.06 -9.42 21.57
CA LEU A 92 -28.50 -9.88 20.29
C LEU A 92 -28.93 -9.00 19.10
N ILE A 93 -30.19 -8.55 19.07
CA ILE A 93 -30.68 -7.61 18.04
C ILE A 93 -29.96 -6.26 18.16
N LYS A 94 -29.83 -5.71 19.37
CA LYS A 94 -29.09 -4.46 19.62
C LYS A 94 -27.62 -4.59 19.23
N TRP A 95 -27.00 -5.72 19.53
CA TRP A 95 -25.63 -6.01 19.13
C TRP A 95 -25.50 -5.97 17.61
N ASN A 96 -26.36 -6.69 16.87
CA ASN A 96 -26.35 -6.67 15.40
C ASN A 96 -26.65 -5.28 14.81
N TRP A 97 -27.55 -4.51 15.44
CA TRP A 97 -27.81 -3.13 15.05
C TRP A 97 -26.56 -2.25 15.19
N ASN A 98 -25.82 -2.40 16.30
CA ASN A 98 -24.58 -1.67 16.53
C ASN A 98 -23.48 -2.04 15.53
N GLU A 99 -23.38 -3.29 15.08
CA GLU A 99 -22.43 -3.69 14.03
C GLU A 99 -22.60 -2.88 12.74
N ASN A 100 -23.85 -2.67 12.32
CA ASN A 100 -24.16 -1.84 11.16
C ASN A 100 -23.80 -0.37 11.39
N LEU A 101 -24.07 0.14 12.60
CA LEU A 101 -23.72 1.51 12.99
C LEU A 101 -22.21 1.73 13.02
N TYR A 102 -21.44 0.78 13.54
CA TYR A 102 -19.98 0.85 13.55
C TYR A 102 -19.43 0.89 12.12
N THR A 103 -19.97 0.07 11.20
CA THR A 103 -19.57 0.08 9.79
C THR A 103 -19.77 1.45 9.16
N LEU A 104 -20.92 2.09 9.41
CA LEU A 104 -21.21 3.44 8.94
C LEU A 104 -20.26 4.49 9.53
N LYS A 105 -20.04 4.45 10.86
CA LYS A 105 -19.13 5.36 11.56
C LYS A 105 -17.68 5.23 11.09
N LEU A 106 -17.22 4.02 10.78
CA LEU A 106 -15.88 3.81 10.21
C LEU A 106 -15.76 4.48 8.84
N VAL A 107 -16.75 4.26 7.95
CA VAL A 107 -16.78 4.87 6.61
C VAL A 107 -16.76 6.40 6.69
N GLU A 108 -17.53 6.97 7.62
CA GLU A 108 -17.58 8.40 7.92
C GLU A 108 -16.25 8.93 8.47
N HIS A 109 -15.70 8.29 9.52
CA HIS A 109 -14.44 8.69 10.15
C HIS A 109 -13.27 8.69 9.15
N LEU A 110 -13.24 7.71 8.24
CA LEU A 110 -12.24 7.62 7.17
C LEU A 110 -12.44 8.65 6.06
N ASN A 111 -13.59 9.34 6.00
CA ASN A 111 -13.99 10.19 4.88
C ASN A 111 -13.84 9.50 3.52
N SER A 112 -14.10 8.18 3.51
CA SER A 112 -13.77 7.30 2.38
C SER A 112 -14.61 7.59 1.14
N ILE A 113 -15.93 7.79 1.29
CA ILE A 113 -16.83 8.09 0.17
C ILE A 113 -16.43 9.38 -0.55
N PRO A 114 -16.32 10.56 0.11
CA PRO A 114 -15.90 11.79 -0.55
C PRO A 114 -14.54 11.64 -1.25
N LEU A 115 -13.58 10.96 -0.61
CA LEU A 115 -12.25 10.75 -1.17
C LEU A 115 -12.29 9.89 -2.43
N PHE A 116 -13.01 8.77 -2.42
CA PHE A 116 -13.14 7.91 -3.60
C PHE A 116 -13.93 8.58 -4.73
N VAL A 117 -14.91 9.43 -4.42
CA VAL A 117 -15.55 10.29 -5.42
C VAL A 117 -14.53 11.25 -6.04
N GLN A 118 -13.73 11.95 -5.23
CA GLN A 118 -12.69 12.85 -5.74
C GLN A 118 -11.66 12.12 -6.61
N ILE A 119 -11.17 10.95 -6.16
CA ILE A 119 -10.24 10.13 -6.94
C ILE A 119 -10.87 9.74 -8.28
N THR A 120 -12.12 9.27 -8.28
CA THR A 120 -12.85 8.89 -9.50
C THR A 120 -12.99 10.06 -10.47
N GLN A 121 -13.32 11.26 -9.96
CA GLN A 121 -13.41 12.49 -10.75
C GLN A 121 -12.06 12.90 -11.36
N ILE A 122 -10.96 12.70 -10.62
CA ILE A 122 -9.60 12.99 -11.10
C ILE A 122 -9.21 12.02 -12.21
N VAL A 123 -9.46 10.71 -12.04
CA VAL A 123 -9.02 9.70 -13.01
C VAL A 123 -9.99 9.50 -14.18
N GLY A 124 -11.25 9.91 -14.05
CA GLY A 124 -12.28 9.71 -15.07
C GLY A 124 -12.76 8.25 -15.18
N GLY A 125 -12.72 7.49 -14.08
CA GLY A 125 -13.11 6.09 -14.02
C GLY A 125 -14.56 5.87 -13.56
N VAL A 126 -14.89 4.62 -13.23
CA VAL A 126 -16.19 4.24 -12.68
C VAL A 126 -16.11 4.17 -11.15
N LEU A 127 -16.98 4.89 -10.45
CA LEU A 127 -16.94 4.99 -8.98
C LEU A 127 -17.05 3.63 -8.28
N SER A 128 -17.89 2.72 -8.76
CA SER A 128 -18.02 1.38 -8.18
C SER A 128 -16.69 0.62 -8.15
N ARG A 129 -15.84 0.82 -9.18
CA ARG A 129 -14.53 0.19 -9.26
C ARG A 129 -13.54 0.83 -8.29
N THR A 130 -13.55 2.16 -8.19
CA THR A 130 -12.75 2.88 -7.19
C THR A 130 -13.06 2.42 -5.76
N LEU A 131 -14.33 2.22 -5.42
CA LEU A 131 -14.78 1.76 -4.10
C LEU A 131 -14.34 0.32 -3.76
N MET A 132 -14.06 -0.50 -4.77
CA MET A 132 -13.56 -1.86 -4.59
C MET A 132 -12.03 -1.91 -4.38
N GLY A 133 -11.33 -0.78 -4.48
CA GLY A 133 -9.87 -0.69 -4.39
C GLY A 133 -9.20 -0.60 -5.76
N GLY A 134 -7.97 -1.11 -5.88
CA GLY A 134 -7.28 -1.25 -7.17
C GLY A 134 -6.69 0.06 -7.74
N ARG A 135 -5.47 0.41 -7.33
CA ARG A 135 -4.77 1.63 -7.83
C ARG A 135 -4.38 1.54 -9.31
N ALA A 136 -4.13 0.35 -9.83
CA ALA A 136 -3.73 0.14 -11.23
C ALA A 136 -4.85 0.51 -12.21
N GLU A 137 -6.08 0.05 -11.96
CA GLU A 137 -7.25 0.35 -12.81
C GLU A 137 -7.54 1.86 -12.85
N ARG A 138 -7.36 2.57 -11.74
CA ARG A 138 -7.52 4.04 -11.68
C ARG A 138 -6.52 4.77 -12.57
N ASN A 139 -5.25 4.38 -12.53
CA ASN A 139 -4.23 4.97 -13.41
C ASN A 139 -4.43 4.56 -14.88
N GLU A 140 -4.95 3.36 -15.14
CA GLU A 140 -5.32 2.95 -16.49
C GLU A 140 -6.35 3.92 -17.10
N TYR A 141 -7.45 4.22 -16.39
CA TYR A 141 -8.44 5.20 -16.87
C TYR A 141 -7.80 6.57 -17.14
N LEU A 142 -6.96 7.06 -16.22
CA LEU A 142 -6.30 8.35 -16.38
C LEU A 142 -5.44 8.39 -17.66
N LEU A 143 -4.66 7.34 -17.91
CA LEU A 143 -3.80 7.23 -19.10
C LEU A 143 -4.61 7.01 -20.38
N LEU A 144 -5.73 6.29 -20.34
CA LEU A 144 -6.64 6.16 -21.48
C LEU A 144 -7.23 7.51 -21.88
N HIS A 145 -7.73 8.29 -20.92
CA HIS A 145 -8.23 9.65 -21.16
C HIS A 145 -7.12 10.57 -21.67
N ALA A 146 -5.91 10.42 -21.15
CA ALA A 146 -4.75 11.15 -21.66
C ALA A 146 -4.44 10.76 -23.11
N CYS A 147 -4.49 9.47 -23.45
CA CYS A 147 -4.20 9.03 -24.80
C CYS A 147 -5.24 9.50 -25.81
N HIS A 148 -6.51 9.34 -25.47
CA HIS A 148 -7.62 9.81 -26.29
C HIS A 148 -7.52 11.31 -26.58
N ARG A 149 -7.21 12.14 -25.57
CA ARG A 149 -7.03 13.60 -25.75
C ARG A 149 -5.84 13.97 -26.64
N ASN A 150 -4.82 13.12 -26.72
CA ASN A 150 -3.61 13.35 -27.52
C ASN A 150 -3.61 12.55 -28.84
N ASN A 151 -4.75 11.95 -29.22
CA ASN A 151 -4.89 11.10 -30.41
C ASN A 151 -3.87 9.94 -30.49
N CYS A 152 -3.44 9.37 -29.34
CA CYS A 152 -2.69 8.11 -29.34
C CYS A 152 -3.59 6.89 -29.23
N ILE A 153 -3.16 5.82 -29.90
CA ILE A 153 -3.73 4.49 -29.77
C ILE A 153 -3.19 3.89 -28.47
N PRO A 154 -4.03 3.64 -27.46
CA PRO A 154 -3.59 2.98 -26.24
C PRO A 154 -3.32 1.48 -26.50
N PRO A 155 -2.49 0.81 -25.69
CA PRO A 155 -2.31 -0.64 -25.76
C PRO A 155 -3.66 -1.35 -25.63
N ASP A 156 -3.83 -2.52 -26.24
CA ASP A 156 -5.01 -3.34 -25.98
C ASP A 156 -5.00 -3.90 -24.56
N LYS A 157 -6.18 -4.23 -24.03
CA LYS A 157 -6.26 -4.85 -22.71
C LYS A 157 -5.69 -6.27 -22.80
N TYR A 158 -4.73 -6.59 -21.92
CA TYR A 158 -4.15 -7.93 -21.85
C TYR A 158 -5.23 -8.98 -21.56
N ASN A 159 -5.60 -9.75 -22.57
CA ASN A 159 -6.33 -10.99 -22.40
C ASN A 159 -5.29 -12.10 -22.36
N ALA A 160 -5.19 -12.83 -21.25
CA ALA A 160 -4.32 -14.00 -21.19
C ALA A 160 -4.80 -15.00 -22.24
N ILE A 161 -4.12 -15.05 -23.40
CA ILE A 161 -4.32 -16.10 -24.39
C ILE A 161 -3.90 -17.38 -23.69
N LYS A 162 -4.88 -18.19 -23.25
CA LYS A 162 -4.60 -19.57 -22.85
C LYS A 162 -3.96 -20.23 -24.06
N SER A 163 -2.66 -20.52 -24.00
CA SER A 163 -2.04 -21.42 -24.95
C SER A 163 -2.78 -22.75 -24.82
N SER A 164 -3.69 -23.04 -25.74
CA SER A 164 -4.27 -24.37 -25.88
C SER A 164 -3.10 -25.29 -26.19
N LYS A 165 -2.61 -26.01 -25.19
CA LYS A 165 -1.81 -27.21 -25.43
C LYS A 165 -2.75 -28.16 -26.17
N SER A 166 -2.68 -28.15 -27.50
CA SER A 166 -3.24 -29.21 -28.31
C SER A 166 -2.65 -30.52 -27.81
N ASN A 167 -3.45 -31.31 -27.10
CA ASN A 167 -3.16 -32.70 -26.83
C ASN A 167 -3.10 -33.41 -28.18
N VAL A 168 -1.92 -33.43 -28.80
CA VAL A 168 -1.60 -34.34 -29.88
C VAL A 168 -1.49 -35.72 -29.24
N THR A 169 -2.63 -36.39 -29.12
CA THR A 169 -2.67 -37.84 -28.92
C THR A 169 -1.95 -38.48 -30.09
N LYS A 170 -0.75 -39.01 -29.83
CA LYS A 170 -0.05 -39.94 -30.73
C LYS A 170 -0.97 -41.13 -30.98
N LYS A 171 -1.75 -41.09 -32.06
CA LYS A 171 -2.37 -42.30 -32.63
C LYS A 171 -1.25 -43.14 -33.23
N LYS A 172 -1.11 -44.35 -32.70
CA LYS A 172 -0.29 -45.42 -33.28
C LYS A 172 -0.70 -45.64 -34.73
N THR A 173 0.30 -45.70 -35.58
CA THR A 173 0.29 -46.17 -36.97
C THR A 173 -0.37 -47.54 -37.09
N GLN A 174 -1.36 -47.65 -37.99
CA GLN A 174 -1.63 -48.85 -38.76
C GLN A 174 -2.02 -48.42 -40.18
N ASP A 175 -1.33 -49.03 -41.15
CA ASP A 175 -1.42 -48.80 -42.58
C ASP A 175 -2.82 -48.99 -43.16
N LYS A 176 -3.19 -48.12 -44.11
CA LYS A 176 -3.81 -48.49 -45.40
C LYS A 176 -4.02 -47.27 -46.32
N LYS A 177 -3.24 -47.27 -47.41
CA LYS A 177 -3.48 -46.83 -48.81
C LYS A 177 -4.33 -45.57 -49.11
N LEU A 178 -3.69 -44.66 -49.88
CA LEU A 178 -4.23 -43.61 -50.77
C LEU A 178 -5.35 -44.12 -51.73
N PRO A 179 -6.21 -43.27 -52.37
CA PRO A 179 -5.74 -42.13 -53.18
C PRO A 179 -6.60 -40.84 -53.23
N SER A 180 -5.89 -39.74 -53.56
CA SER A 180 -6.26 -38.54 -54.33
C SER A 180 -7.74 -38.14 -54.55
N LYS A 181 -8.06 -36.86 -54.30
CA LYS A 181 -8.61 -35.95 -55.33
C LYS A 181 -8.69 -34.49 -54.86
N ILE A 182 -8.39 -33.63 -55.83
CA ILE A 182 -8.51 -32.17 -55.87
C ILE A 182 -9.99 -31.77 -55.84
N GLY A 183 -10.31 -30.64 -55.22
CA GLY A 183 -11.63 -30.02 -55.31
C GLY A 183 -11.69 -28.70 -54.52
N GLU A 184 -11.47 -27.60 -55.24
CA GLU A 184 -11.91 -26.26 -54.83
C GLU A 184 -13.40 -26.28 -54.51
N ASN A 185 -13.82 -25.55 -53.48
CA ASN A 185 -15.11 -24.86 -53.49
C ASN A 185 -15.14 -23.77 -52.40
N ASN A 186 -15.34 -22.55 -52.87
CA ASN A 186 -15.83 -21.42 -52.09
C ASN A 186 -17.20 -21.77 -51.51
N GLN A 187 -17.37 -21.63 -50.20
CA GLN A 187 -18.68 -21.43 -49.60
C GLN A 187 -18.60 -20.34 -48.54
N GLU A 188 -19.42 -19.32 -48.78
CA GLU A 188 -19.85 -18.27 -47.87
C GLU A 188 -20.22 -18.86 -46.51
N ILE A 189 -19.74 -18.26 -45.43
CA ILE A 189 -20.16 -18.59 -44.07
C ILE A 189 -21.00 -17.43 -43.54
N ASN A 190 -22.28 -17.74 -43.36
CA ASN A 190 -23.32 -16.97 -42.69
C ASN A 190 -22.93 -16.54 -41.28
N ASP A 191 -23.37 -15.33 -40.92
CA ASP A 191 -23.57 -14.89 -39.55
C ASP A 191 -24.46 -15.90 -38.79
N GLY A 192 -23.93 -16.43 -37.69
CA GLY A 192 -24.64 -17.35 -36.81
C GLY A 192 -23.89 -17.53 -35.49
N ASP A 193 -24.38 -16.85 -34.46
CA ASP A 193 -24.31 -17.17 -33.04
C ASP A 193 -23.03 -17.86 -32.52
N ILE A 194 -22.03 -17.06 -32.15
CA ILE A 194 -20.94 -17.50 -31.30
C ILE A 194 -21.37 -17.36 -29.83
N GLU A 195 -21.76 -18.48 -29.22
CA GLU A 195 -21.83 -18.61 -27.76
C GLU A 195 -20.42 -18.38 -27.15
N VAL A 196 -20.23 -17.23 -26.51
CA VAL A 196 -19.01 -16.91 -25.80
C VAL A 196 -19.02 -17.63 -24.44
N VAL A 197 -18.48 -18.84 -24.40
CA VAL A 197 -18.21 -19.56 -23.14
C VAL A 197 -16.90 -19.02 -22.53
N VAL A 198 -17.02 -18.07 -21.60
CA VAL A 198 -15.88 -17.54 -20.82
C VAL A 198 -15.65 -18.44 -19.61
N ASP A 199 -14.87 -19.51 -19.77
CA ASP A 199 -14.33 -20.26 -18.65
C ASP A 199 -12.90 -19.79 -18.33
N THR A 200 -12.75 -18.99 -17.26
CA THR A 200 -11.44 -18.48 -16.80
C THR A 200 -11.22 -18.74 -15.31
N GLU A 201 -10.12 -19.45 -15.02
CA GLU A 201 -9.59 -19.78 -13.70
C GLU A 201 -9.02 -18.56 -12.95
N PRO A 202 -8.90 -18.62 -11.60
CA PRO A 202 -8.74 -17.46 -10.72
C PRO A 202 -7.41 -16.71 -10.89
N ILE A 203 -7.50 -15.39 -10.97
CA ILE A 203 -6.36 -14.46 -10.89
C ILE A 203 -6.24 -13.99 -9.44
N GLN A 204 -5.13 -14.35 -8.80
CA GLN A 204 -4.73 -13.88 -7.47
C GLN A 204 -4.06 -12.50 -7.61
N GLU A 205 -4.72 -11.46 -7.12
CA GLU A 205 -4.11 -10.17 -6.83
C GLU A 205 -3.38 -10.27 -5.48
N GLU A 206 -2.08 -10.58 -5.53
CA GLU A 206 -1.18 -10.37 -4.39
C GLU A 206 -0.68 -8.92 -4.46
N GLU A 207 -0.95 -8.14 -3.41
CA GLU A 207 -0.43 -6.79 -3.21
C GLU A 207 1.10 -6.81 -3.27
N ASN A 208 1.69 -6.16 -4.27
CA ASN A 208 3.12 -5.85 -4.25
C ASN A 208 3.32 -4.67 -3.27
N GLU A 209 3.38 -4.96 -1.98
CA GLU A 209 4.08 -4.08 -1.04
C GLU A 209 5.54 -3.97 -1.49
N ILE A 210 5.99 -2.75 -1.77
CA ILE A 210 7.41 -2.43 -1.98
C ILE A 210 8.10 -2.58 -0.62
N THR A 211 8.47 -3.81 -0.27
CA THR A 211 9.37 -4.10 0.84
C THR A 211 10.79 -4.25 0.30
N ALA A 212 11.70 -3.43 0.82
CA ALA A 212 13.13 -3.53 0.54
C ALA A 212 13.69 -4.87 1.07
N PRO A 213 14.76 -5.40 0.46
CA PRO A 213 15.24 -6.76 0.71
C PRO A 213 15.88 -6.89 2.10
N LYS A 214 15.61 -7.99 2.79
CA LYS A 214 16.42 -8.48 3.92
C LYS A 214 17.18 -9.74 3.51
N GLN A 215 18.50 -9.63 3.63
CA GLN A 215 19.51 -10.60 4.05
C GLN A 215 19.59 -11.98 3.35
N GLU A 216 20.73 -12.19 2.69
CA GLU A 216 21.49 -13.46 2.59
C GLU A 216 21.41 -14.26 3.91
N GLU A 217 21.27 -15.58 4.01
CA GLU A 217 21.55 -16.73 3.14
C GLU A 217 20.74 -17.94 3.65
N LYS A 218 20.00 -18.62 2.75
CA LYS A 218 19.87 -20.09 2.61
C LYS A 218 18.76 -20.36 1.58
N ILE A 219 19.17 -20.94 0.46
CA ILE A 219 18.39 -21.12 -0.76
C ILE A 219 17.20 -22.06 -0.50
N THR A 220 16.00 -21.50 -0.37
CA THR A 220 14.75 -22.18 -0.74
C THR A 220 14.06 -21.37 -1.84
N LYS A 221 14.08 -21.93 -3.05
CA LYS A 221 13.51 -21.36 -4.27
C LYS A 221 11.99 -21.22 -4.13
N ASN A 222 11.46 -20.01 -3.88
CA ASN A 222 10.14 -19.57 -4.36
C ASN A 222 9.72 -18.10 -4.06
N ASN A 223 10.65 -17.16 -3.87
CA ASN A 223 10.29 -15.72 -3.96
C ASN A 223 10.51 -15.22 -5.40
N LYS A 224 9.45 -14.67 -6.02
CA LYS A 224 9.49 -14.05 -7.35
C LYS A 224 10.61 -13.00 -7.37
N LYS A 225 11.64 -13.17 -8.22
CA LYS A 225 12.73 -12.20 -8.39
C LYS A 225 12.16 -10.81 -8.73
N THR A 226 12.71 -9.78 -8.10
CA THR A 226 12.48 -8.38 -8.46
C THR A 226 12.79 -8.16 -9.94
N GLN A 227 11.93 -7.45 -10.67
CA GLN A 227 12.04 -7.32 -12.13
C GLN A 227 13.04 -6.25 -12.55
N TYR A 228 13.25 -5.25 -11.70
CA TYR A 228 14.20 -4.16 -11.85
C TYR A 228 14.62 -3.66 -10.47
N THR A 229 15.71 -2.89 -10.41
CA THR A 229 16.27 -2.36 -9.17
C THR A 229 15.40 -1.21 -8.63
N GLY A 230 15.06 -1.27 -7.33
CA GLY A 230 14.23 -0.27 -6.64
C GLY A 230 15.01 0.96 -6.18
N GLY A 231 14.48 1.65 -5.15
CA GLY A 231 15.14 2.77 -4.50
C GLY A 231 16.45 2.38 -3.80
N LEU A 232 17.33 3.36 -3.58
CA LEU A 232 18.58 3.18 -2.84
C LEU A 232 18.36 3.41 -1.35
N VAL A 233 18.94 2.56 -0.52
CA VAL A 233 19.00 2.76 0.94
C VAL A 233 20.47 2.80 1.35
N LEU A 234 20.90 3.96 1.83
CA LEU A 234 22.27 4.18 2.30
C LEU A 234 22.55 3.35 3.54
N GLU A 235 23.81 2.95 3.73
CA GLU A 235 24.21 2.29 4.98
C GLU A 235 24.10 3.27 6.15
N PRO A 236 23.39 2.92 7.23
CA PRO A 236 23.27 3.77 8.38
C PRO A 236 24.59 3.82 9.16
N LYS A 237 24.98 5.02 9.60
CA LYS A 237 25.98 5.19 10.66
C LYS A 237 25.30 4.87 12.00
N ILE A 238 25.31 3.59 12.36
CA ILE A 238 24.61 3.05 13.54
C ILE A 238 25.11 3.75 14.81
N GLY A 239 24.18 4.22 15.64
CA GLY A 239 24.53 4.91 16.88
C GLY A 239 23.35 5.63 17.53
N LEU A 240 23.61 6.11 18.75
CA LEU A 240 22.76 7.07 19.44
C LEU A 240 23.32 8.48 19.18
N TYR A 241 22.48 9.35 18.63
CA TYR A 241 22.81 10.74 18.36
C TYR A 241 22.11 11.63 19.37
N GLU A 242 22.91 12.45 20.06
CA GLU A 242 22.46 13.40 21.07
C GLU A 242 22.44 14.86 20.57
N THR A 243 22.96 15.08 19.36
CA THR A 243 22.87 16.33 18.60
C THR A 243 21.66 16.32 17.68
N PHE A 244 21.22 17.51 17.25
CA PHE A 244 20.11 17.63 16.32
C PHE A 244 20.41 16.97 14.97
N ILE A 245 19.47 16.16 14.49
CA ILE A 245 19.50 15.56 13.16
C ILE A 245 18.43 16.23 12.32
N VAL A 246 18.81 16.75 11.15
CA VAL A 246 17.84 17.29 10.19
C VAL A 246 17.45 16.18 9.21
N LEU A 247 16.15 15.94 9.08
CA LEU A 247 15.58 15.06 8.06
C LEU A 247 15.15 15.90 6.86
N LEU A 248 15.78 15.64 5.72
CA LEU A 248 15.46 16.23 4.43
C LEU A 248 14.76 15.20 3.55
N ASP A 249 13.69 15.57 2.84
CA ASP A 249 12.92 14.68 1.98
C ASP A 249 12.51 15.36 0.66
N PHE A 250 12.53 14.60 -0.44
CA PHE A 250 12.08 15.10 -1.74
C PHE A 250 10.56 15.03 -1.88
N ASN A 251 9.94 16.17 -2.15
CA ASN A 251 8.51 16.26 -2.36
C ASN A 251 8.05 15.43 -3.58
N SER A 252 7.41 14.29 -3.32
CA SER A 252 6.89 13.38 -4.36
C SER A 252 7.99 13.02 -5.38
N LEU A 253 9.09 12.40 -4.92
CA LEU A 253 10.29 12.12 -5.72
C LEU A 253 9.98 11.57 -7.12
N TYR A 254 9.29 10.43 -7.24
CA TYR A 254 9.08 9.80 -8.56
C TYR A 254 8.21 10.62 -9.52
N PRO A 255 7.05 11.19 -9.10
CA PRO A 255 6.34 12.17 -9.93
C PRO A 255 7.20 13.36 -10.37
N SER A 256 8.11 13.84 -9.52
CA SER A 256 9.00 14.96 -9.82
C SER A 256 10.10 14.55 -10.81
N ILE A 257 10.69 13.36 -10.67
CA ILE A 257 11.65 12.77 -11.63
C ILE A 257 11.04 12.65 -13.02
N ILE A 258 9.81 12.15 -13.12
CA ILE A 258 9.11 12.01 -14.41
C ILE A 258 9.02 13.37 -15.11
N GLN A 259 8.76 14.44 -14.37
CA GLN A 259 8.65 15.79 -14.92
C GLN A 259 10.01 16.40 -15.25
N GLU A 260 10.99 16.33 -14.34
CA GLU A 260 12.32 16.91 -14.52
C GLU A 260 13.01 16.31 -15.76
N PHE A 261 12.97 14.99 -15.88
CA PHE A 261 13.71 14.24 -16.90
C PHE A 261 12.88 13.88 -18.14
N ASN A 262 11.62 14.34 -18.19
CA ASN A 262 10.68 14.09 -19.29
C ASN A 262 10.57 12.60 -19.67
N ILE A 263 10.41 11.73 -18.67
CA ILE A 263 10.30 10.28 -18.86
C ILE A 263 8.85 9.94 -19.26
N CYS A 264 8.64 9.42 -20.47
CA CYS A 264 7.31 9.10 -20.98
C CYS A 264 7.39 8.02 -22.07
N PHE A 265 6.28 7.33 -22.32
CA PHE A 265 6.10 6.41 -23.45
C PHE A 265 6.44 7.04 -24.82
N THR A 266 6.29 8.36 -24.94
CA THR A 266 6.47 9.11 -26.20
C THR A 266 7.83 9.79 -26.32
N THR A 267 8.63 9.80 -25.25
CA THR A 267 9.92 10.50 -25.21
C THR A 267 11.10 9.54 -25.07
N VAL A 268 10.84 8.30 -24.65
CA VAL A 268 11.82 7.22 -24.60
C VAL A 268 11.46 6.20 -25.67
N ASP A 269 12.33 6.00 -26.66
CA ASP A 269 12.02 5.17 -27.85
C ASP A 269 11.81 3.69 -27.48
N GLN A 270 12.50 3.21 -26.44
CA GLN A 270 12.47 1.82 -25.95
C GLN A 270 11.56 1.66 -24.72
N ALA A 271 10.54 2.51 -24.58
CA ALA A 271 9.71 2.59 -23.36
C ALA A 271 9.07 1.25 -22.96
N PHE A 272 8.68 0.44 -23.96
CA PHE A 272 8.01 -0.85 -23.77
C PHE A 272 8.94 -2.05 -23.86
N ASP A 273 10.22 -1.83 -24.12
CA ASP A 273 11.22 -2.91 -24.17
C ASP A 273 11.52 -3.38 -22.75
N ASP A 274 11.84 -4.67 -22.61
CA ASP A 274 12.21 -5.28 -21.32
C ASP A 274 13.72 -5.18 -21.06
N LEU A 275 14.27 -3.95 -21.11
CA LEU A 275 15.71 -3.72 -21.01
C LEU A 275 16.30 -4.14 -19.66
N ALA A 276 17.59 -4.49 -19.69
CA ALA A 276 18.42 -4.64 -18.50
C ALA A 276 18.91 -3.26 -18.04
N GLU A 277 19.36 -3.16 -16.79
CA GLU A 277 19.75 -1.88 -16.19
C GLU A 277 20.94 -1.22 -16.91
N VAL A 278 21.86 -2.03 -17.43
CA VAL A 278 23.04 -1.58 -18.18
C VAL A 278 22.70 -1.00 -19.56
N ASP A 279 21.54 -1.35 -20.10
CA ASP A 279 21.07 -0.94 -21.43
C ASP A 279 20.05 0.20 -21.35
N LEU A 280 19.79 0.76 -20.16
CA LEU A 280 18.81 1.82 -20.00
C LEU A 280 19.23 3.07 -20.79
N PRO A 281 18.32 3.66 -21.58
CA PRO A 281 18.62 4.86 -22.34
C PRO A 281 18.81 6.06 -21.40
N ASN A 282 19.52 7.07 -21.90
CA ASN A 282 19.64 8.35 -21.20
C ASN A 282 18.27 9.05 -21.10
N ALA A 283 18.08 9.79 -20.01
CA ALA A 283 16.89 10.61 -19.82
C ALA A 283 16.75 11.65 -20.95
N PRO A 284 15.57 11.80 -21.58
CA PRO A 284 15.38 12.77 -22.66
C PRO A 284 15.56 14.22 -22.22
N GLY A 285 15.12 14.57 -21.01
CA GLY A 285 15.16 15.95 -20.51
C GLY A 285 14.43 16.93 -21.42
N SER A 286 14.97 18.15 -21.55
CA SER A 286 14.40 19.23 -22.38
C SER A 286 14.70 19.10 -23.87
N SER A 287 15.39 18.03 -24.31
CA SER A 287 15.74 17.83 -25.73
C SER A 287 14.53 17.45 -26.60
N ARG A 288 13.45 16.95 -25.98
CA ARG A 288 12.21 16.53 -26.63
C ARG A 288 11.03 17.32 -26.07
N PRO A 289 9.93 17.49 -26.85
CA PRO A 289 8.70 18.08 -26.32
C PRO A 289 8.17 17.28 -25.13
N ASP A 290 7.41 17.94 -24.27
CA ASP A 290 6.90 17.34 -23.05
C ASP A 290 5.97 16.16 -23.35
N GLY A 291 6.32 14.98 -22.86
CA GLY A 291 5.56 13.76 -23.06
C GLY A 291 4.21 13.77 -22.34
N ILE A 292 3.31 12.89 -22.78
CA ILE A 292 1.97 12.72 -22.20
C ILE A 292 2.02 12.48 -20.69
N LEU A 293 2.92 11.61 -20.23
CA LEU A 293 3.07 11.28 -18.81
C LEU A 293 3.49 12.51 -17.97
N LYS A 294 4.48 13.28 -18.44
CA LYS A 294 4.93 14.53 -17.83
C LYS A 294 3.78 15.55 -17.76
N ASN A 295 3.02 15.70 -18.84
CA ASN A 295 1.88 16.61 -18.89
C ASN A 295 0.79 16.26 -17.89
N GLU A 296 0.41 14.99 -17.77
CA GLU A 296 -0.63 14.56 -16.83
C GLU A 296 -0.20 14.69 -15.38
N ILE A 297 1.03 14.30 -15.05
CA ILE A 297 1.53 14.47 -13.68
C ILE A 297 1.63 15.96 -13.32
N ARG A 298 2.11 16.80 -14.24
CA ARG A 298 2.16 18.26 -14.03
C ARG A 298 0.78 18.86 -13.77
N LYS A 299 -0.27 18.41 -14.47
CA LYS A 299 -1.65 18.81 -14.20
C LYS A 299 -2.07 18.45 -12.77
N LEU A 300 -1.80 17.21 -12.33
CA LEU A 300 -2.13 16.75 -10.98
C LEU A 300 -1.39 17.55 -9.90
N VAL A 301 -0.08 17.78 -10.08
CA VAL A 301 0.76 18.52 -9.14
C VAL A 301 0.34 19.99 -9.06
N ASN A 302 0.12 20.65 -10.20
CA ASN A 302 -0.33 22.05 -10.23
C ASN A 302 -1.70 22.22 -9.59
N ARG A 303 -2.65 21.33 -9.89
CA ARG A 303 -3.97 21.33 -9.26
C ARG A 303 -3.86 21.13 -7.75
N ARG A 304 -2.93 20.29 -7.29
CA ARG A 304 -2.68 20.09 -5.86
C ARG A 304 -2.08 21.35 -5.21
N LYS A 305 -1.15 22.03 -5.88
CA LYS A 305 -0.59 23.33 -5.43
C LYS A 305 -1.71 24.38 -5.31
N GLU A 306 -2.63 24.48 -6.28
CA GLU A 306 -3.80 25.36 -6.21
C GLU A 306 -4.71 25.03 -5.02
N VAL A 307 -5.06 23.76 -4.83
CA VAL A 307 -5.93 23.34 -3.72
C VAL A 307 -5.27 23.62 -2.37
N LYS A 308 -3.95 23.41 -2.22
CA LYS A 308 -3.22 23.77 -0.99
C LYS A 308 -3.26 25.28 -0.72
N LYS A 309 -3.16 26.13 -1.75
CA LYS A 309 -3.29 27.59 -1.62
C LYS A 309 -4.69 28.04 -1.20
N LEU A 310 -5.73 27.31 -1.63
CA LEU A 310 -7.10 27.56 -1.16
C LEU A 310 -7.25 27.10 0.29
N MET A 311 -6.72 25.91 0.61
CA MET A 311 -6.74 25.33 1.95
C MET A 311 -6.07 26.22 3.00
N SER A 312 -4.95 26.88 2.66
CA SER A 312 -4.26 27.79 3.58
C SER A 312 -5.03 29.07 3.91
N LYS A 313 -6.10 29.39 3.18
CA LYS A 313 -6.97 30.55 3.45
C LYS A 313 -8.15 30.21 4.36
N GLU A 314 -8.44 28.93 4.54
CA GLU A 314 -9.58 28.45 5.31
C GLU A 314 -9.15 28.03 6.72
N LYS A 315 -10.07 28.14 7.68
CA LYS A 315 -9.83 27.63 9.04
C LYS A 315 -9.85 26.10 9.05
N HIS A 316 -8.96 25.47 9.81
CA HIS A 316 -8.82 24.02 9.90
C HIS A 316 -10.12 23.25 10.20
N GLU A 317 -11.00 23.83 11.01
CA GLU A 317 -12.28 23.22 11.41
C GLU A 317 -13.40 23.40 10.39
N SER A 318 -13.20 24.24 9.36
CA SER A 318 -14.26 24.51 8.38
C SER A 318 -14.51 23.31 7.46
N GLU A 319 -15.77 23.14 7.05
CA GLU A 319 -16.15 22.13 6.07
C GLU A 319 -15.37 22.30 4.75
N LYS A 320 -15.13 23.54 4.33
CA LYS A 320 -14.33 23.85 3.14
C LYS A 320 -12.88 23.35 3.27
N TYR A 321 -12.25 23.54 4.43
CA TYR A 321 -10.91 23.01 4.67
C TYR A 321 -10.90 21.49 4.54
N GLN A 322 -11.89 20.80 5.11
CA GLN A 322 -12.01 19.34 5.01
C GLN A 322 -12.18 18.88 3.56
N GLN A 323 -13.05 19.55 2.78
CA GLN A 323 -13.23 19.27 1.35
C GLN A 323 -11.93 19.48 0.55
N TYR A 324 -11.20 20.57 0.80
CA TYR A 324 -9.91 20.82 0.16
C TYR A 324 -8.85 19.81 0.57
N ASN A 325 -8.84 19.38 1.84
CA ASN A 325 -7.93 18.35 2.31
C ASN A 325 -8.19 16.99 1.61
N ILE A 326 -9.46 16.60 1.47
CA ILE A 326 -9.85 15.40 0.74
C ILE A 326 -9.40 15.49 -0.73
N ARG A 327 -9.62 16.65 -1.36
CA ARG A 327 -9.22 16.89 -2.76
C ARG A 327 -7.70 16.84 -2.96
N GLN A 328 -6.92 17.47 -2.08
CA GLN A 328 -5.45 17.42 -2.20
C GLN A 328 -4.91 16.01 -1.95
N LEU A 329 -5.56 15.24 -1.07
CA LEU A 329 -5.19 13.84 -0.80
C LEU A 329 -5.46 12.97 -2.03
N GLY A 330 -6.62 13.10 -2.68
CA GLY A 330 -6.93 12.40 -3.93
C GLY A 330 -5.88 12.69 -5.01
N LEU A 331 -5.49 13.96 -5.19
CA LEU A 331 -4.43 14.33 -6.14
C LEU A 331 -3.06 13.74 -5.79
N LYS A 332 -2.70 13.73 -4.50
CA LYS A 332 -1.45 13.13 -4.00
C LYS A 332 -1.40 11.62 -4.28
N LEU A 333 -2.46 10.91 -3.93
CA LEU A 333 -2.55 9.45 -4.08
C LEU A 333 -2.47 9.04 -5.55
N THR A 334 -3.24 9.70 -6.42
CA THR A 334 -3.20 9.43 -7.86
C THR A 334 -1.81 9.67 -8.43
N ALA A 335 -1.18 10.82 -8.15
CA ALA A 335 0.15 11.15 -8.66
C ALA A 335 1.22 10.14 -8.19
N ASN A 336 1.24 9.81 -6.89
CA ASN A 336 2.22 8.86 -6.35
C ASN A 336 2.02 7.42 -6.88
N SER A 337 0.78 7.05 -7.23
CA SER A 337 0.47 5.71 -7.74
C SER A 337 0.85 5.49 -9.21
N MET A 338 1.08 6.56 -10.00
CA MET A 338 1.41 6.48 -11.43
C MET A 338 2.69 5.67 -11.70
N TYR A 339 3.76 5.88 -10.93
CA TYR A 339 4.97 5.08 -11.05
C TYR A 339 4.70 3.59 -10.83
N GLY A 340 3.91 3.25 -9.81
CA GLY A 340 3.56 1.86 -9.49
C GLY A 340 2.82 1.16 -10.64
N CYS A 341 2.03 1.93 -11.41
CA CYS A 341 1.34 1.43 -12.61
C CYS A 341 2.34 0.99 -13.71
N LEU A 342 3.43 1.73 -13.91
CA LEU A 342 4.45 1.40 -14.93
C LEU A 342 5.21 0.12 -14.60
N GLY A 343 5.44 -0.14 -13.32
CA GLY A 343 6.16 -1.32 -12.83
C GLY A 343 5.29 -2.56 -12.59
N PHE A 344 3.97 -2.45 -12.75
CA PHE A 344 3.02 -3.56 -12.51
C PHE A 344 2.78 -4.36 -13.78
N LYS A 345 3.23 -5.63 -13.82
CA LYS A 345 3.16 -6.49 -15.01
C LYS A 345 1.78 -6.63 -15.64
N GLN A 346 0.73 -6.67 -14.81
CA GLN A 346 -0.63 -6.82 -15.27
C GLN A 346 -1.29 -5.47 -15.61
N SER A 347 -0.57 -4.36 -15.47
CA SER A 347 -1.02 -3.06 -15.95
C SER A 347 -1.12 -3.06 -17.47
N ARG A 348 -2.20 -2.48 -18.00
CA ARG A 348 -2.35 -2.20 -19.43
C ARG A 348 -1.24 -1.29 -19.97
N PHE A 349 -0.68 -0.43 -19.13
CA PHE A 349 0.42 0.48 -19.46
C PHE A 349 1.73 0.04 -18.79
N PHE A 350 1.96 -1.26 -18.68
CA PHE A 350 3.21 -1.80 -18.17
C PHE A 350 4.39 -1.33 -19.03
N ALA A 351 5.39 -0.72 -18.40
CA ALA A 351 6.58 -0.18 -19.04
C ALA A 351 7.77 -0.30 -18.07
N LYS A 352 8.36 -1.50 -18.04
CA LYS A 352 9.47 -1.84 -17.15
C LYS A 352 10.65 -0.89 -17.31
N THR A 353 11.02 -0.56 -18.55
CA THR A 353 12.13 0.37 -18.85
C THR A 353 11.89 1.74 -18.22
N LEU A 354 10.69 2.31 -18.37
CA LEU A 354 10.36 3.60 -17.74
C LEU A 354 10.44 3.53 -16.21
N ALA A 355 9.89 2.46 -15.60
CA ALA A 355 9.97 2.27 -14.16
C ALA A 355 11.43 2.18 -13.67
N ALA A 356 12.27 1.42 -14.38
CA ALA A 356 13.69 1.27 -14.06
C ALA A 356 14.49 2.58 -14.26
N MET A 357 14.18 3.38 -15.28
CA MET A 357 14.78 4.71 -15.47
C MET A 357 14.44 5.65 -14.31
N ILE A 358 13.18 5.66 -13.87
CA ILE A 358 12.73 6.49 -12.74
C ILE A 358 13.49 6.11 -11.46
N THR A 359 13.59 4.82 -11.14
CA THR A 359 14.33 4.39 -9.95
C THR A 359 15.82 4.66 -10.08
N SER A 360 16.42 4.46 -11.27
CA SER A 360 17.82 4.78 -11.54
C SER A 360 18.13 6.25 -11.25
N LYS A 361 17.34 7.17 -11.81
CA LYS A 361 17.46 8.60 -11.51
C LYS A 361 17.23 8.92 -10.05
N GLY A 362 16.31 8.22 -9.36
CA GLY A 362 16.14 8.37 -7.92
C GLY A 362 17.40 8.01 -7.12
N ARG A 363 18.08 6.90 -7.47
CA ARG A 363 19.34 6.50 -6.84
C ARG A 363 20.46 7.51 -7.11
N GLU A 364 20.58 7.98 -8.35
CA GLU A 364 21.53 9.01 -8.76
C GLU A 364 21.34 10.30 -7.96
N LEU A 365 20.10 10.79 -7.87
CA LEU A 365 19.75 12.00 -7.11
C LEU A 365 20.08 11.87 -5.62
N LEU A 366 19.80 10.72 -5.01
CA LEU A 366 20.11 10.50 -3.59
C LEU A 366 21.63 10.55 -3.34
N LEU A 367 22.43 9.93 -4.22
CA LEU A 367 23.89 9.95 -4.13
C LEU A 367 24.49 11.34 -4.40
N GLN A 368 23.98 12.05 -5.40
CA GLN A 368 24.38 13.43 -5.70
C GLN A 368 24.06 14.35 -4.51
N THR A 369 22.86 14.22 -3.94
CA THR A 369 22.43 15.02 -2.78
C THR A 369 23.29 14.71 -1.56
N LYS A 370 23.60 13.42 -1.31
CA LYS A 370 24.56 13.04 -0.26
C LYS A 370 25.92 13.75 -0.45
N THR A 371 26.46 13.70 -1.67
CA THR A 371 27.76 14.31 -1.99
C THR A 371 27.73 15.83 -1.79
N LEU A 372 26.64 16.50 -2.20
CA LEU A 372 26.46 17.94 -1.99
C LEU A 372 26.43 18.31 -0.51
N VAL A 373 25.74 17.51 0.32
CA VAL A 373 25.70 17.72 1.78
C VAL A 373 27.07 17.49 2.42
N GLU A 374 27.80 16.46 1.98
CA GLU A 374 29.15 16.16 2.47
C GLU A 374 30.16 17.25 2.08
N ASN A 375 30.01 17.85 0.89
CA ASN A 375 30.82 19.01 0.46
C ASN A 375 30.57 20.28 1.29
N GLU A 376 29.39 20.41 1.90
CA GLU A 376 29.07 21.48 2.86
C GLU A 376 29.59 21.18 4.29
N ASN A 377 30.44 20.15 4.45
CA ASN A 377 31.02 19.67 5.70
C ASN A 377 30.01 19.09 6.71
N PHE A 378 28.86 18.61 6.23
CA PHE A 378 27.89 17.92 7.09
C PHE A 378 27.89 16.42 6.83
N SER A 379 27.79 15.64 7.91
CA SER A 379 27.77 14.18 7.81
C SER A 379 26.36 13.67 7.56
N VAL A 380 26.15 13.04 6.40
CA VAL A 380 24.96 12.20 6.17
C VAL A 380 25.10 10.90 6.96
N ILE A 381 24.14 10.63 7.85
CA ILE A 381 24.16 9.45 8.73
C ILE A 381 23.24 8.34 8.23
N TYR A 382 22.23 8.66 7.42
CA TYR A 382 21.31 7.70 6.82
C TYR A 382 20.59 8.32 5.63
N GLY A 383 20.02 7.49 4.76
CA GLY A 383 19.11 7.91 3.70
C GLY A 383 18.30 6.74 3.15
N ASP A 384 17.04 6.98 2.83
CA ASP A 384 16.09 5.99 2.33
C ASP A 384 15.30 6.57 1.15
N THR A 385 15.63 6.12 -0.05
CA THR A 385 14.96 6.42 -1.33
C THR A 385 14.92 7.92 -1.69
N ASP A 386 14.10 8.70 -1.00
CA ASP A 386 13.83 10.12 -1.17
C ASP A 386 14.25 10.98 0.02
N SER A 387 14.68 10.36 1.12
CA SER A 387 15.04 11.04 2.38
C SER A 387 16.52 10.94 2.74
N LEU A 388 17.05 11.95 3.42
CA LEU A 388 18.40 12.03 3.97
C LEU A 388 18.37 12.55 5.40
N MET A 389 19.11 11.87 6.29
CA MET A 389 19.34 12.30 7.67
C MET A 389 20.73 12.88 7.79
N VAL A 390 20.80 14.14 8.20
CA VAL A 390 22.05 14.91 8.31
C VAL A 390 22.32 15.24 9.76
N ASN A 391 23.48 14.82 10.26
CA ASN A 391 23.93 15.24 11.59
C ASN A 391 24.47 16.66 11.54
N THR A 392 23.82 17.56 12.27
CA THR A 392 24.19 18.98 12.33
C THR A 392 25.35 19.24 13.29
N ASN A 393 25.69 18.28 14.17
CA ASN A 393 26.65 18.43 15.25
C ASN A 393 26.37 19.59 16.23
N THR A 394 25.16 20.17 16.21
CA THR A 394 24.75 21.22 17.15
C THR A 394 23.69 20.72 18.13
N THR A 395 23.69 21.31 19.32
CA THR A 395 22.65 21.18 20.33
C THR A 395 21.73 22.40 20.38
N ASN A 396 21.91 23.36 19.47
CA ASN A 396 21.06 24.54 19.32
C ASN A 396 20.03 24.32 18.20
N PHE A 397 18.75 24.38 18.57
CA PHE A 397 17.64 24.14 17.64
C PHE A 397 17.56 25.18 16.50
N LEU A 398 17.80 26.46 16.80
CA LEU A 398 17.76 27.52 15.80
C LEU A 398 18.88 27.35 14.76
N GLU A 399 20.06 26.95 15.21
CA GLU A 399 21.19 26.66 14.33
C GLU A 399 20.89 25.44 13.44
N ALA A 400 20.34 24.35 14.00
CA ALA A 400 19.93 23.18 13.23
C ALA A 400 18.91 23.54 12.14
N LYS A 401 17.96 24.43 12.44
CA LYS A 401 16.97 24.94 11.49
C LYS A 401 17.62 25.76 10.37
N GLN A 402 18.58 26.62 10.69
CA GLN A 402 19.35 27.39 9.71
C GLN A 402 20.19 26.47 8.80
N ILE A 403 20.83 25.45 9.36
CA ILE A 403 21.57 24.43 8.60
C ILE A 403 20.63 23.71 7.62
N GLY A 404 19.47 23.27 8.09
CA GLY A 404 18.45 22.64 7.23
C GLY A 404 18.02 23.55 6.07
N GLN A 405 17.79 24.84 6.34
CA GLN A 405 17.45 25.82 5.31
C GLN A 405 18.60 26.06 4.31
N LYS A 406 19.84 26.12 4.79
CA LYS A 406 21.03 26.26 3.94
C LYS A 406 21.14 25.06 2.99
N LEU A 407 21.07 23.83 3.51
CA LEU A 407 21.15 22.60 2.72
C LEU A 407 20.02 22.50 1.69
N LYS A 408 18.79 22.83 2.10
CA LYS A 408 17.63 22.94 1.20
C LYS A 408 17.91 23.86 0.01
N GLN A 409 18.45 25.06 0.27
CA GLN A 409 18.77 26.03 -0.78
C GLN A 409 19.88 25.54 -1.71
N VAL A 410 20.94 24.94 -1.17
CA VAL A 410 22.07 24.42 -1.95
C VAL A 410 21.61 23.31 -2.90
N VAL A 411 20.81 22.37 -2.41
CA VAL A 411 20.34 21.25 -3.22
C VAL A 411 19.34 21.72 -4.28
N ASN A 412 18.34 22.53 -3.89
CA ASN A 412 17.28 22.98 -4.80
C ASN A 412 17.78 23.87 -5.94
N LYS A 413 18.94 24.51 -5.81
CA LYS A 413 19.56 25.29 -6.91
C LYS A 413 19.95 24.42 -8.11
N ASN A 414 20.13 23.12 -7.93
CA ASN A 414 20.57 22.21 -8.99
C ASN A 414 19.41 21.63 -9.82
N TYR A 415 18.16 21.88 -9.45
CA TYR A 415 17.00 21.28 -10.09
C TYR A 415 15.91 22.32 -10.36
N SER A 416 15.09 22.08 -11.39
CA SER A 416 14.04 23.02 -11.78
C SER A 416 12.69 22.73 -11.10
N LEU A 417 12.32 21.45 -11.02
CA LEU A 417 11.01 20.99 -10.53
C LEU A 417 11.12 20.09 -9.29
N LEU A 418 12.27 19.46 -9.07
CA LEU A 418 12.55 18.71 -7.84
C LEU A 418 12.79 19.67 -6.69
N GLU A 419 12.00 19.52 -5.63
CA GLU A 419 12.08 20.33 -4.42
C GLU A 419 12.39 19.41 -3.23
N LEU A 420 13.55 19.58 -2.61
CA LEU A 420 13.89 19.05 -1.29
C LEU A 420 13.28 19.96 -0.22
N ASP A 421 12.70 19.38 0.82
CA ASP A 421 12.18 20.09 1.97
C ASP A 421 12.70 19.50 3.29
N ILE A 422 12.53 20.25 4.37
CA ILE A 422 12.79 19.77 5.73
C ILE A 422 11.52 19.06 6.20
N ASP A 423 11.58 17.74 6.33
CA ASP A 423 10.45 16.94 6.81
C ASP A 423 10.36 16.97 8.35
N GLY A 424 11.52 17.06 9.02
CA GLY A 424 11.58 17.16 10.47
C GLY A 424 12.97 17.42 11.03
N ILE A 425 13.02 17.72 12.32
CA ILE A 425 14.27 17.83 13.09
C ILE A 425 14.14 16.90 14.29
N TYR A 426 15.10 15.99 14.45
CA TYR A 426 15.17 15.07 15.58
C TYR A 426 16.13 15.61 16.64
N LYS A 427 15.62 15.77 17.87
CA LYS A 427 16.43 16.14 19.05
C LYS A 427 17.39 15.03 19.45
N ARG A 428 16.91 13.79 19.35
CA ARG A 428 17.71 12.58 19.58
C ARG A 428 17.27 11.48 18.62
N LEU A 429 18.22 10.67 18.19
CA LEU A 429 17.99 9.59 17.25
C LEU A 429 18.76 8.33 17.66
N LEU A 430 18.07 7.22 17.82
CA LEU A 430 18.63 5.88 17.92
C LEU A 430 18.50 5.20 16.55
N LEU A 431 19.60 5.15 15.81
CA LEU A 431 19.67 4.53 14.48
C LEU A 431 20.30 3.15 14.59
N LEU A 432 19.53 2.09 14.31
CA LEU A 432 19.98 0.70 14.52
C LEU A 432 20.37 0.00 13.22
N LYS A 433 19.50 0.01 12.22
CA LYS A 433 19.68 -0.66 10.92
C LYS A 433 18.90 0.10 9.84
N LYS A 434 19.06 -0.31 8.58
CA LYS A 434 18.23 0.18 7.47
C LYS A 434 16.75 0.06 7.84
N LYS A 435 16.03 1.17 7.70
CA LYS A 435 14.60 1.32 8.03
C LYS A 435 14.24 0.97 9.48
N LYS A 436 15.20 0.99 10.41
CA LYS A 436 15.02 0.68 11.83
C LYS A 436 15.63 1.77 12.70
N TYR A 437 14.81 2.71 13.16
CA TYR A 437 15.23 3.79 14.04
C TYR A 437 14.10 4.27 14.97
N ALA A 438 14.49 4.90 16.07
CA ALA A 438 13.61 5.64 16.97
C ALA A 438 14.14 7.07 17.14
N ALA A 439 13.26 8.06 17.13
CA ALA A 439 13.66 9.45 17.23
C ALA A 439 12.71 10.26 18.10
N LEU A 440 13.21 11.36 18.67
CA LEU A 440 12.39 12.42 19.24
C LEU A 440 12.30 13.56 18.22
N SER A 441 11.19 13.60 17.48
CA SER A 441 10.85 14.66 16.54
C SER A 441 10.42 15.90 17.29
N VAL A 442 10.80 17.07 16.77
CA VAL A 442 10.57 18.37 17.41
C VAL A 442 9.61 19.17 16.56
N ASP A 443 8.64 19.84 17.19
CA ASP A 443 7.79 20.78 16.49
C ASP A 443 8.62 21.95 15.93
N PHE A 444 8.35 22.31 14.69
CA PHE A 444 9.15 23.31 13.99
C PHE A 444 9.04 24.73 14.59
N ASN A 445 8.02 24.97 15.42
CA ASN A 445 7.74 26.23 16.11
C ASN A 445 8.09 26.20 17.60
N ASP A 446 8.13 25.03 18.24
CA ASP A 446 8.44 24.88 19.67
C ASP A 446 9.36 23.67 19.95
N GLU A 447 10.57 23.96 20.42
CA GLU A 447 11.57 22.92 20.74
C GLU A 447 11.11 21.97 21.85
N ASN A 448 10.27 22.44 22.77
CA ASN A 448 9.83 21.65 23.92
C ASN A 448 8.74 20.65 23.54
N LEU A 449 8.07 20.87 22.40
CA LEU A 449 7.03 19.99 21.92
C LEU A 449 7.67 18.86 21.09
N THR A 450 7.95 17.75 21.76
CA THR A 450 8.57 16.58 21.12
C THR A 450 7.58 15.43 20.94
N THR A 451 7.67 14.74 19.80
CA THR A 451 6.91 13.52 19.51
C THR A 451 7.85 12.35 19.24
N ALA A 452 7.59 11.19 19.84
CA ALA A 452 8.38 10.00 19.59
C ALA A 452 7.98 9.35 18.26
N GLU A 453 8.94 9.18 17.37
CA GLU A 453 8.78 8.50 16.08
C GLU A 453 9.52 7.17 16.08
N LEU A 454 8.78 6.08 15.86
CA LEU A 454 9.32 4.72 15.84
C LEU A 454 9.12 4.14 14.44
N LYS A 455 10.22 3.79 13.75
CA LYS A 455 10.17 3.35 12.35
C LYS A 455 10.84 2.00 12.20
N GLY A 456 10.05 1.01 11.76
CA GLY A 456 10.46 -0.36 11.42
C GLY A 456 11.09 -1.20 12.55
N LEU A 457 11.16 -0.65 13.77
CA LEU A 457 11.52 -1.40 14.97
C LEU A 457 10.55 -2.54 15.21
N ASP A 458 11.00 -3.58 15.90
CA ASP A 458 10.17 -4.75 16.16
C ASP A 458 8.95 -4.41 17.04
N ILE A 459 9.07 -3.37 17.87
CA ILE A 459 7.99 -2.81 18.70
C ILE A 459 6.81 -2.20 17.91
N VAL A 460 7.01 -1.82 16.64
CA VAL A 460 5.91 -1.29 15.79
C VAL A 460 5.32 -2.35 14.86
N ARG A 461 5.88 -3.57 14.85
CA ARG A 461 5.41 -4.63 13.96
C ARG A 461 4.28 -5.42 14.59
N ARG A 462 3.28 -5.78 13.79
CA ARG A 462 2.14 -6.61 14.23
C ARG A 462 2.49 -8.04 14.62
N ASP A 463 3.61 -8.56 14.13
CA ASP A 463 4.07 -9.95 14.31
C ASP A 463 4.93 -10.15 15.58
N TRP A 464 4.86 -9.20 16.52
CA TRP A 464 5.41 -9.31 17.86
C TRP A 464 4.30 -9.20 18.90
N SER A 465 4.50 -9.84 20.05
CA SER A 465 3.53 -9.81 21.15
C SER A 465 3.45 -8.41 21.77
N GLU A 466 2.27 -8.05 22.29
CA GLU A 466 2.09 -6.73 22.90
C GLU A 466 3.00 -6.51 24.10
N LEU A 467 3.23 -7.57 24.89
CA LEU A 467 4.18 -7.55 26.00
C LEU A 467 5.58 -7.11 25.56
N ALA A 468 6.08 -7.67 24.46
CA ALA A 468 7.42 -7.33 23.95
C ALA A 468 7.47 -5.89 23.42
N LYS A 469 6.37 -5.39 22.85
CA LYS A 469 6.28 -4.00 22.38
C LYS A 469 6.24 -3.03 23.54
N ASP A 470 5.43 -3.28 24.56
CA ASP A 470 5.30 -2.42 25.74
C ASP A 470 6.64 -2.26 26.45
N ILE A 471 7.30 -3.38 26.75
CA ILE A 471 8.63 -3.38 27.40
C ILE A 471 9.64 -2.69 26.48
N GLY A 472 9.66 -3.03 25.19
CA GLY A 472 10.58 -2.42 24.24
C GLY A 472 10.37 -0.91 24.09
N LEU A 473 9.12 -0.43 24.14
CA LEU A 473 8.76 0.98 24.10
C LEU A 473 9.22 1.70 25.37
N GLU A 474 9.04 1.10 26.54
CA GLU A 474 9.55 1.62 27.82
C GLU A 474 11.08 1.81 27.76
N ILE A 475 11.82 0.81 27.26
CA ILE A 475 13.27 0.89 27.09
C ILE A 475 13.69 1.93 26.04
N VAL A 476 13.02 2.00 24.90
CA VAL A 476 13.33 2.99 23.85
C VAL A 476 13.10 4.41 24.37
N ASN A 477 12.02 4.65 25.11
CA ASN A 477 11.75 5.94 25.72
C ASN A 477 12.83 6.32 26.74
N LEU A 478 13.32 5.37 27.54
CA LEU A 478 14.47 5.60 28.42
C LEU A 478 15.74 5.96 27.63
N ILE A 479 16.05 5.26 26.54
CA ILE A 479 17.22 5.56 25.71
C ILE A 479 17.14 6.96 25.10
N LEU A 480 15.95 7.37 24.66
CA LEU A 480 15.73 8.69 24.09
C LEU A 480 15.65 9.80 25.15
N SER A 481 15.45 9.47 26.43
CA SER A 481 15.42 10.45 27.53
C SER A 481 16.80 10.98 27.89
N SER A 482 16.91 12.26 28.25
CA SER A 482 18.18 12.99 28.52
C SER A 482 18.91 12.58 29.82
N ILE A 483 18.88 11.29 30.17
CA ILE A 483 19.54 10.70 31.33
C ILE A 483 21.00 10.37 30.98
N ASP A 484 21.89 10.49 31.96
CA ASP A 484 23.28 10.07 31.80
C ASP A 484 23.39 8.56 31.57
N ARG A 485 24.46 8.15 30.87
CA ARG A 485 24.65 6.77 30.45
C ARG A 485 24.67 5.76 31.61
N LYS A 486 25.22 6.13 32.77
CA LYS A 486 25.35 5.21 33.90
C LYS A 486 23.99 4.95 34.52
N THR A 487 23.26 6.01 34.85
CA THR A 487 21.89 5.93 35.37
C THR A 487 20.95 5.26 34.38
N LEU A 488 21.13 5.48 33.06
CA LEU A 488 20.34 4.82 32.02
C LEU A 488 20.49 3.29 32.08
N ILE A 489 21.71 2.78 32.17
CA ILE A 489 21.98 1.33 32.26
C ILE A 489 21.37 0.74 33.53
N GLU A 490 21.52 1.42 34.68
CA GLU A 490 20.94 1.00 35.96
C GLU A 490 19.41 0.94 35.91
N ARG A 491 18.76 1.94 35.29
CA ARG A 491 17.31 1.97 35.09
C ARG A 491 16.82 0.86 34.16
N ILE A 492 17.46 0.68 33.00
CA ILE A 492 17.09 -0.38 32.05
C ILE A 492 17.18 -1.75 32.71
N THR A 493 18.27 -2.00 33.45
CA THR A 493 18.49 -3.28 34.14
C THR A 493 17.42 -3.52 35.20
N SER A 494 17.10 -2.50 36.00
CA SER A 494 16.06 -2.56 37.02
C SER A 494 14.67 -2.83 36.42
N VAL A 495 14.32 -2.14 35.33
CA VAL A 495 13.04 -2.34 34.63
C VAL A 495 12.93 -3.76 34.10
N LEU A 496 13.97 -4.28 33.42
CA LEU A 496 13.95 -5.63 32.89
C LEU A 496 13.87 -6.70 33.99
N ALA A 497 14.55 -6.50 35.13
CA ALA A 497 14.46 -7.39 36.28
C ALA A 497 13.04 -7.44 36.86
N LEU A 498 12.39 -6.28 37.03
CA LEU A 498 11.01 -6.19 37.50
C LEU A 498 10.03 -6.87 36.52
N ARG A 499 10.18 -6.62 35.21
CA ARG A 499 9.30 -7.24 34.19
C ARG A 499 9.45 -8.76 34.14
N ARG A 500 10.63 -9.28 34.48
CA ARG A 500 10.85 -10.73 34.63
C ARG A 500 10.09 -11.29 35.82
N GLU A 501 10.16 -10.64 36.98
CA GLU A 501 9.40 -11.03 38.17
C GLU A 501 7.89 -11.01 37.90
N ASP A 502 7.38 -9.93 37.28
CA ASP A 502 5.98 -9.82 36.87
C ASP A 502 5.54 -10.97 35.94
N LEU A 503 6.45 -11.47 35.08
CA LEU A 503 6.20 -12.59 34.17
C LEU A 503 6.19 -13.93 34.91
N GLU A 504 7.15 -14.16 35.81
CA GLU A 504 7.23 -15.38 36.63
C GLU A 504 6.03 -15.50 37.60
N ASP A 505 5.55 -14.36 38.11
CA ASP A 505 4.35 -14.27 38.96
C ASP A 505 3.02 -14.37 38.19
N GLY A 506 3.05 -14.39 36.85
CA GLY A 506 1.85 -14.47 36.02
C GLY A 506 0.97 -13.22 36.07
N ARG A 507 1.54 -12.03 36.30
CA ARG A 507 0.78 -10.76 36.41
C ARG A 507 0.30 -10.21 35.08
N PHE A 508 0.85 -10.68 33.96
CA PHE A 508 0.44 -10.22 32.63
C PHE A 508 -0.79 -10.97 32.11
N PRO A 509 -1.78 -10.27 31.55
CA PRO A 509 -2.96 -10.89 30.95
C PRO A 509 -2.60 -11.61 29.65
N LEU A 510 -3.36 -12.66 29.29
CA LEU A 510 -3.04 -13.57 28.19
C LEU A 510 -3.03 -12.89 26.82
N GLU A 511 -3.85 -11.86 26.64
CA GLU A 511 -3.98 -11.07 25.42
C GLU A 511 -2.65 -10.40 25.04
N LYS A 512 -1.81 -10.07 26.04
CA LYS A 512 -0.49 -9.48 25.77
C LYS A 512 0.50 -10.44 25.13
N PHE A 513 0.23 -11.73 25.14
CA PHE A 513 1.07 -12.76 24.51
C PHE A 513 0.67 -13.05 23.05
N GLU A 514 -0.42 -12.46 22.56
CA GLU A 514 -0.93 -12.70 21.22
C GLU A 514 -0.02 -12.11 20.14
N ILE A 515 0.22 -12.90 19.09
CA ILE A 515 1.02 -12.51 17.93
C ILE A 515 0.16 -12.60 16.68
N LEU A 516 0.08 -11.51 15.92
CA LEU A 516 -0.76 -11.44 14.72
C LEU A 516 0.09 -11.56 13.45
N LYS A 517 -0.28 -12.48 12.56
CA LYS A 517 0.36 -12.64 11.25
C LYS A 517 -0.68 -12.91 10.18
N GLN A 518 -0.65 -12.09 9.12
CA GLN A 518 -1.54 -12.22 7.98
C GLN A 518 -1.14 -13.41 7.11
N LEU A 519 -2.15 -14.13 6.64
CA LEU A 519 -1.98 -15.18 5.65
C LEU A 519 -1.79 -14.55 4.27
N THR A 520 -0.79 -15.01 3.53
CA THR A 520 -0.56 -14.59 2.14
C THR A 520 -1.36 -15.41 1.13
N ARG A 521 -1.83 -16.59 1.54
CA ARG A 521 -2.57 -17.57 0.75
C ARG A 521 -3.61 -18.27 1.60
N ASP A 522 -4.50 -19.03 0.98
CA ASP A 522 -5.39 -19.92 1.70
C ASP A 522 -4.55 -20.90 2.56
N PRO A 523 -4.94 -21.17 3.84
CA PRO A 523 -4.27 -22.16 4.68
C PRO A 523 -4.03 -23.53 4.01
N ALA A 524 -4.91 -23.94 3.09
CA ALA A 524 -4.76 -25.18 2.34
C ALA A 524 -3.59 -25.18 1.33
N ASP A 525 -3.19 -24.00 0.84
CA ASP A 525 -2.16 -23.83 -0.19
C ASP A 525 -0.72 -23.77 0.37
N TYR A 526 -0.55 -23.81 1.70
CA TYR A 526 0.77 -23.80 2.33
C TYR A 526 1.45 -25.16 2.23
N LYS A 527 2.58 -25.22 1.51
CA LYS A 527 3.38 -26.44 1.33
C LYS A 527 3.97 -26.98 2.63
N ASP A 528 4.38 -26.10 3.54
CA ASP A 528 4.94 -26.45 4.85
C ASP A 528 4.18 -25.70 5.95
N ILE A 529 2.98 -26.18 6.24
CA ILE A 529 2.11 -25.55 7.23
C ILE A 529 2.65 -25.70 8.65
N LYS A 530 3.35 -26.79 8.97
CA LYS A 530 3.79 -27.11 10.34
C LYS A 530 4.84 -26.13 10.86
N SER A 531 5.68 -25.58 9.99
CA SER A 531 6.66 -24.55 10.35
C SER A 531 6.05 -23.14 10.46
N GLN A 532 4.77 -22.96 10.13
CA GLN A 532 4.10 -21.66 10.06
C GLN A 532 2.94 -21.61 11.08
N PRO A 533 3.17 -21.18 12.33
CA PRO A 533 2.19 -21.28 13.42
C PRO A 533 0.81 -20.68 13.09
N HIS A 534 0.78 -19.45 12.57
CA HIS A 534 -0.45 -18.77 12.12
C HIS A 534 -1.26 -19.56 11.08
N ALA A 535 -0.61 -20.28 10.14
CA ALA A 535 -1.30 -21.10 9.16
C ALA A 535 -1.89 -22.38 9.79
N VAL A 536 -1.19 -22.99 10.76
CA VAL A 536 -1.73 -24.12 11.55
C VAL A 536 -2.98 -23.69 12.32
N ILE A 537 -2.93 -22.53 12.99
CA ILE A 537 -4.05 -22.00 13.76
C ILE A 537 -5.23 -21.70 12.83
N ALA A 538 -4.99 -21.02 11.70
CA ALA A 538 -6.05 -20.74 10.72
C ALA A 538 -6.72 -22.01 10.18
N ARG A 539 -5.94 -23.08 9.92
CA ARG A 539 -6.51 -24.37 9.51
C ARG A 539 -7.37 -24.99 10.60
N ARG A 540 -6.89 -24.98 11.86
CA ARG A 540 -7.69 -25.46 13.00
C ARG A 540 -8.98 -24.67 13.18
N LEU A 541 -8.93 -23.34 12.98
CA LEU A 541 -10.12 -22.49 13.00
C LEU A 541 -11.11 -22.90 11.90
N ASN A 542 -10.65 -23.10 10.67
CA ASN A 542 -11.48 -23.58 9.56
C ASN A 542 -12.10 -24.95 9.85
N GLU A 543 -11.34 -25.89 10.43
CA GLU A 543 -11.82 -27.22 10.82
C GLU A 543 -12.85 -27.17 11.96
N SER A 544 -12.70 -26.21 12.88
CA SER A 544 -13.58 -26.07 14.04
C SER A 544 -14.99 -25.57 13.71
N LYS A 545 -15.23 -25.09 12.48
CA LYS A 545 -16.48 -24.44 12.03
C LYS A 545 -16.96 -23.30 12.94
N LYS A 546 -16.09 -22.74 13.80
CA LYS A 546 -16.37 -21.57 14.64
C LYS A 546 -16.20 -20.25 13.87
N VAL A 547 -16.80 -20.17 12.67
CA VAL A 547 -16.86 -18.94 11.87
C VAL A 547 -18.26 -18.38 11.92
#